data_AF-A0AAV0MST7-F1
#
_entry.id   AF-A0AAV0MST7-F1
#
_cell.length_a   1.000
_cell.length_b   1.000
_cell.length_c   1.000
_cell.angle_alpha   90.00
_cell.angle_beta   90.00
_cell.angle_gamma   90.00
#
_symmetry.space_group_name_H-M   'P 1'
#
loop_
_entity.id
_entity.type
_entity.pdbx_description
1 polymer ?
#
loop_
_entity_poly.entity_id
_entity_poly.type
_entity_poly.pdbx_seq_one_letter_code
_entity_poly.pdbx_strand_id
1 'polypeptide(L)'
;MEMFPAAAIISLLLYLLYKFLYRKSDQNCYLLGYQCYKAPDELKANAGTSAKIALRNKNLGLEEYRFLVRTMIRSGIGEETYIPRNFLEGREASPTLQDSLDEMTDATFSNLDALFATSAVSPRQIDILVTTGSLFAPVPSLSSRIVNRYKMKEGIKCFSLTGMGCSSSIIAVDLVRQTFRTRPNSFAVVVAVELTAPNWYTGQDRSMMLSNVLFRAGGSSLLLTNHPSWKDRAIMRLDAVVRNHVSTDEAYECAIHVEDGQGYPGARLTKSLPTVAMRALEGNLRVLLPKVLPLWEILRFVVASYRWRIKKGGGSGGDSKPPPPVMNMRTGIQHFCLHTGGRAVIDGFEKSFGLREYDMEPSRMTLHRFGNTSCSSLWYVLGYMEAKKRLKRGDSVMMVGLGAGFLCNTCVWTVMRDLEDENVWADCVHRYPPPTAGNRTGEILGWIFDDCMSFINFKDYDRAVLFSRFKLQEGERVNGMHGRVTGSSLSPFVNVRQQRGVGTVEGTGTKMGSEVLCSMSLALLEMGVEGSGMRK
;
A
#
# COMPACT_ATOMS: atom_id res chain seq x y z
N MET A 1 0.89 -26.61 55.04
CA MET A 1 0.52 -26.81 53.62
C MET A 1 -0.18 -25.59 52.99
N GLU A 2 -0.69 -24.63 53.76
CA GLU A 2 -1.43 -23.46 53.24
C GLU A 2 -0.57 -22.28 52.73
N MET A 3 0.74 -22.28 52.95
CA MET A 3 1.62 -21.21 52.43
C MET A 3 1.89 -21.31 50.93
N PHE A 4 1.77 -22.50 50.34
CA PHE A 4 2.02 -22.74 48.91
C PHE A 4 0.99 -22.04 47.99
N PRO A 5 -0.34 -22.12 48.23
CA PRO A 5 -1.32 -21.41 47.41
C PRO A 5 -1.21 -19.89 47.54
N ALA A 6 -0.88 -19.37 48.72
CA ALA A 6 -0.69 -17.92 48.91
C ALA A 6 0.52 -17.39 48.12
N ALA A 7 1.65 -18.09 48.14
CA ALA A 7 2.84 -17.71 47.37
C ALA A 7 2.61 -17.78 45.85
N ALA A 8 1.83 -18.77 45.37
CA ALA A 8 1.46 -18.89 43.97
C ALA A 8 0.54 -17.74 43.51
N ILE A 9 -0.45 -17.37 44.32
CA ILE A 9 -1.34 -16.24 44.05
C ILE A 9 -0.56 -14.93 44.02
N ILE A 10 0.34 -14.69 44.99
CA ILE A 10 1.19 -13.49 45.02
C ILE A 10 2.09 -13.44 43.79
N SER A 11 2.70 -14.57 43.40
CA SER A 11 3.56 -14.64 42.20
C SER A 11 2.77 -14.36 40.92
N LEU A 12 1.55 -14.89 40.81
CA LEU A 12 0.65 -14.60 39.70
C LEU A 12 0.25 -13.12 39.66
N LEU A 13 -0.11 -12.53 40.81
CA LEU A 13 -0.46 -11.12 40.90
C LEU A 13 0.72 -10.21 40.56
N LEU A 14 1.93 -10.52 41.03
CA LEU A 14 3.16 -9.81 40.68
C LEU A 14 3.48 -9.94 39.18
N TYR A 15 3.29 -11.13 38.59
CA TYR A 15 3.44 -11.33 37.16
C TYR A 15 2.41 -10.54 36.35
N LEU A 16 1.14 -10.53 36.76
CA LEU A 16 0.08 -9.74 36.13
C LEU A 16 0.34 -8.24 36.26
N LEU A 17 0.82 -7.78 37.43
CA LEU A 17 1.21 -6.40 37.66
C LEU A 17 2.42 -6.01 36.81
N TYR A 18 3.45 -6.84 36.75
CA TYR A 18 4.59 -6.65 35.85
C TYR A 18 4.14 -6.58 34.39
N LYS A 19 3.29 -7.50 33.94
CA LYS A 19 2.72 -7.51 32.59
C LYS A 19 1.90 -6.25 32.30
N PHE A 20 1.16 -5.76 33.29
CA PHE A 20 0.39 -4.51 33.19
C PHE A 20 1.32 -3.28 33.07
N LEU A 21 2.33 -3.18 33.93
CA LEU A 21 3.31 -2.08 33.89
C LEU A 21 4.15 -2.11 32.61
N TYR A 22 4.58 -3.29 32.18
CA TYR A 22 5.30 -3.50 30.93
C TYR A 22 4.44 -3.17 29.70
N ARG A 23 3.14 -3.50 29.72
CA ARG A 23 2.20 -3.03 28.67
C ARG A 23 2.05 -1.52 28.65
N LYS A 24 2.05 -0.86 29.81
CA LYS A 24 1.94 0.60 29.90
C LYS A 24 3.18 1.32 29.34
N SER A 25 4.38 0.75 29.50
CA SER A 25 5.58 1.30 28.86
C SER A 25 5.58 1.08 27.34
N ASP A 26 4.95 0.00 26.86
CA ASP A 26 4.82 -0.34 25.44
C ASP A 26 3.83 0.55 24.64
N GLN A 27 3.12 1.45 25.33
CA GLN A 27 2.14 2.39 24.77
C GLN A 27 2.70 3.79 24.50
N ASN A 28 3.97 4.03 24.83
CA ASN A 28 4.60 5.34 24.62
C ASN A 28 5.24 5.42 23.24
N CYS A 29 4.43 5.39 22.18
CA CYS A 29 4.88 5.71 20.83
C CYS A 29 3.84 6.62 20.18
N TYR A 30 4.20 7.89 20.07
CA TYR A 30 3.35 8.97 19.61
C TYR A 30 3.87 9.51 18.28
N LEU A 31 2.98 9.65 17.30
CA LEU A 31 3.26 10.38 16.07
C LEU A 31 2.94 11.85 16.30
N LEU A 32 3.95 12.71 16.13
CA LEU A 32 3.81 14.16 16.27
C LEU A 32 3.40 14.82 14.96
N GLY A 33 3.88 14.28 13.84
CA GLY A 33 3.57 14.78 12.51
C GLY A 33 4.17 13.87 11.45
N TYR A 34 3.69 14.03 10.22
CA TYR A 34 4.23 13.38 9.04
C TYR A 34 4.12 14.32 7.84
N GLN A 35 4.94 14.09 6.84
CA GLN A 35 4.89 14.79 5.56
C GLN A 35 5.00 13.78 4.42
N CYS A 36 4.28 14.04 3.33
CA CYS A 36 4.37 13.26 2.10
C CYS A 36 4.98 14.11 0.99
N TYR A 37 5.74 13.47 0.10
CA TYR A 37 6.43 14.15 -0.98
C TYR A 37 5.45 14.44 -2.11
N LYS A 38 5.37 15.70 -2.51
CA LYS A 38 4.70 16.08 -3.75
C LYS A 38 5.75 16.56 -4.73
N ALA A 39 5.99 15.74 -5.75
CA ALA A 39 6.90 16.11 -6.82
C ALA A 39 6.39 17.33 -7.59
N PRO A 40 7.30 18.12 -8.20
CA PRO A 40 6.94 19.23 -9.07
C PRO A 40 6.02 18.82 -10.22
N ASP A 41 5.19 19.76 -10.66
CA ASP A 41 4.19 19.53 -11.73
C ASP A 41 4.79 19.12 -13.07
N GLU A 42 6.05 19.51 -13.33
CA GLU A 42 6.81 19.08 -14.51
C GLU A 42 7.10 17.57 -14.56
N LEU A 43 7.04 16.89 -13.41
CA LEU A 43 7.24 15.44 -13.32
C LEU A 43 5.92 14.66 -13.44
N LYS A 44 4.79 15.34 -13.66
CA LYS A 44 3.49 14.69 -13.87
C LYS A 44 3.48 13.95 -15.20
N ALA A 45 3.03 12.70 -15.16
CA ALA A 45 2.77 11.88 -16.32
C ALA A 45 1.31 11.42 -16.33
N ASN A 46 0.71 11.67 -17.48
CA ASN A 46 -0.58 11.11 -17.87
C ASN A 46 -0.36 9.79 -18.63
N ALA A 47 -1.44 9.05 -18.88
CA ALA A 47 -1.36 7.76 -19.55
C ALA A 47 -0.82 7.86 -20.99
N GLY A 48 -1.08 8.96 -21.69
CA GLY A 48 -0.51 9.23 -23.02
C GLY A 48 1.02 9.37 -22.97
N THR A 49 1.55 10.05 -21.96
CA THR A 49 2.99 10.19 -21.70
C THR A 49 3.61 8.85 -21.34
N SER A 50 2.97 8.08 -20.45
CA SER A 50 3.42 6.72 -20.11
C SER A 50 3.42 5.78 -21.33
N ALA A 51 2.42 5.89 -22.21
CA ALA A 51 2.37 5.12 -23.46
C ALA A 51 3.49 5.55 -24.44
N LYS A 52 3.77 6.85 -24.57
CA LYS A 52 4.90 7.38 -25.36
C LYS A 52 6.25 6.85 -24.84
N ILE A 53 6.44 6.80 -23.52
CA ILE A 53 7.65 6.24 -22.90
C ILE A 53 7.73 4.74 -23.19
N ALA A 54 6.64 4.00 -23.01
CA ALA A 54 6.60 2.57 -23.33
C ALA A 54 6.99 2.28 -24.80
N LEU A 55 6.54 3.10 -25.77
CA LEU A 55 6.90 2.96 -27.18
C LEU A 55 8.39 3.15 -27.49
N ARG A 56 9.15 3.83 -26.62
CA ARG A 56 10.60 4.01 -26.81
C ARG A 56 11.36 2.71 -26.63
N ASN A 57 10.78 1.73 -25.91
CA ASN A 57 11.38 0.43 -25.75
C ASN A 57 11.44 -0.31 -27.11
N LYS A 58 12.66 -0.48 -27.62
CA LYS A 58 12.92 -1.13 -28.92
C LYS A 58 12.64 -2.63 -28.89
N ASN A 59 12.63 -3.24 -27.71
CA ASN A 59 12.40 -4.67 -27.53
C ASN A 59 10.91 -5.05 -27.55
N LEU A 60 9.98 -4.10 -27.41
CA LEU A 60 8.55 -4.42 -27.36
C LEU A 60 7.98 -4.79 -28.74
N GLY A 61 7.30 -5.93 -28.78
CA GLY A 61 6.36 -6.28 -29.84
C GLY A 61 5.01 -5.57 -29.70
N LEU A 62 4.14 -5.73 -30.71
CA LEU A 62 2.79 -5.15 -30.70
C LEU A 62 1.95 -5.67 -29.53
N GLU A 63 1.97 -6.99 -29.29
CA GLU A 63 1.15 -7.62 -28.27
C GLU A 63 1.56 -7.18 -26.85
N GLU A 64 2.87 -7.06 -26.61
CA GLU A 64 3.44 -6.60 -25.35
C GLU A 64 3.09 -5.13 -25.11
N TYR A 65 3.17 -4.30 -26.15
CA TYR A 65 2.75 -2.91 -26.07
C TYR A 65 1.24 -2.77 -25.80
N ARG A 66 0.39 -3.55 -26.51
CA ARG A 66 -1.06 -3.58 -26.25
C ARG A 66 -1.36 -4.02 -24.82
N PHE A 67 -0.64 -5.03 -24.32
CA PHE A 67 -0.75 -5.48 -22.94
C PHE A 67 -0.43 -4.35 -21.95
N LEU A 68 0.68 -3.62 -22.13
CA LEU A 68 1.05 -2.48 -21.28
C LEU A 68 -0.04 -1.43 -21.25
N VAL A 69 -0.48 -0.96 -22.41
CA VAL A 69 -1.45 0.14 -22.48
C VAL A 69 -2.81 -0.28 -21.92
N ARG A 70 -3.29 -1.50 -22.24
CA ARG A 70 -4.52 -2.05 -21.62
C ARG A 70 -4.39 -2.12 -20.10
N THR A 71 -3.21 -2.48 -19.60
CA THR A 71 -2.95 -2.54 -18.16
C THR A 71 -2.93 -1.16 -17.54
N MET A 72 -2.30 -0.16 -18.18
CA MET A 72 -2.34 1.24 -17.72
C MET A 72 -3.78 1.73 -17.55
N ILE A 73 -4.63 1.52 -18.55
CA ILE A 73 -6.05 1.92 -18.53
C ILE A 73 -6.82 1.23 -17.39
N ARG A 74 -6.53 -0.05 -17.12
CA ARG A 74 -7.24 -0.85 -16.10
C ARG A 74 -6.66 -0.73 -14.68
N SER A 75 -5.47 -0.14 -14.54
CA SER A 75 -4.70 -0.09 -13.29
C SER A 75 -5.41 0.68 -12.16
N GLY A 76 -6.30 1.62 -12.53
CA GLY A 76 -6.91 2.56 -11.59
C GLY A 76 -6.03 3.77 -11.27
N ILE A 77 -4.88 3.90 -11.93
CA ILE A 77 -4.00 5.07 -11.83
C ILE A 77 -4.56 6.17 -12.75
N GLY A 78 -4.62 7.40 -12.24
CA GLY A 78 -5.10 8.56 -12.96
C GLY A 78 -3.99 9.33 -13.70
N GLU A 79 -4.36 10.50 -14.19
CA GLU A 79 -3.56 11.27 -15.15
C GLU A 79 -2.56 12.26 -14.51
N GLU A 80 -2.50 12.34 -13.18
CA GLU A 80 -1.71 13.34 -12.44
C GLU A 80 -0.58 12.72 -11.59
N THR A 81 -0.19 11.47 -11.88
CA THR A 81 0.88 10.78 -11.15
C THR A 81 2.27 11.25 -11.53
N TYR A 82 3.26 11.01 -10.67
CA TYR A 82 4.63 11.51 -10.89
C TYR A 82 5.60 10.39 -11.28
N ILE A 83 6.46 10.67 -12.25
CA ILE A 83 7.53 9.77 -12.69
C ILE A 83 8.90 10.48 -12.63
N PRO A 84 10.00 9.73 -12.53
CA PRO A 84 11.35 10.27 -12.57
C PRO A 84 11.64 11.13 -13.80
N ARG A 85 12.50 12.14 -13.61
CA ARG A 85 12.93 13.05 -14.68
C ARG A 85 13.58 12.32 -15.86
N ASN A 86 14.44 11.33 -15.57
CA ASN A 86 15.12 10.56 -16.62
C ASN A 86 14.14 9.82 -17.54
N PHE A 87 12.95 9.45 -17.06
CA PHE A 87 11.93 8.82 -17.89
C PHE A 87 11.31 9.82 -18.88
N LEU A 88 11.07 11.06 -18.44
CA LEU A 88 10.56 12.11 -19.31
C LEU A 88 11.58 12.48 -20.39
N GLU A 89 12.86 12.52 -20.01
CA GLU A 89 14.01 12.85 -20.87
C GLU A 89 14.38 11.77 -21.90
N GLY A 90 13.79 10.57 -21.86
CA GLY A 90 14.14 9.49 -22.79
C GLY A 90 15.35 8.66 -22.38
N ARG A 91 15.74 8.73 -21.09
CA ARG A 91 16.86 8.00 -20.50
C ARG A 91 16.40 6.88 -19.56
N GLU A 92 15.14 6.46 -19.64
CA GLU A 92 14.60 5.35 -18.84
C GLU A 92 15.38 4.03 -19.02
N ALA A 93 15.89 3.76 -20.23
CA ALA A 93 16.67 2.56 -20.54
C ALA A 93 18.16 2.67 -20.17
N SER A 94 18.62 3.85 -19.76
CA SER A 94 20.03 4.10 -19.43
C SER A 94 20.14 5.07 -18.26
N PRO A 95 19.61 4.69 -17.08
CA PRO A 95 19.67 5.52 -15.90
C PRO A 95 21.12 5.66 -15.44
N THR A 96 21.47 6.85 -14.97
CA THR A 96 22.75 7.12 -14.30
C THR A 96 22.57 7.02 -12.79
N LEU A 97 23.68 6.84 -12.08
CA LEU A 97 23.67 6.93 -10.62
C LEU A 97 23.14 8.30 -10.14
N GLN A 98 23.44 9.37 -10.88
CA GLN A 98 23.01 10.72 -10.54
C GLN A 98 21.48 10.85 -10.56
N ASP A 99 20.80 10.23 -11.54
CA ASP A 99 19.33 10.23 -11.60
C ASP A 99 18.69 9.67 -10.34
N SER A 100 19.32 8.62 -9.78
CA SER A 100 18.84 7.98 -8.54
C SER A 100 19.13 8.84 -7.32
N LEU A 101 20.29 9.50 -7.30
CA LEU A 101 20.66 10.41 -6.22
C LEU A 101 19.83 11.69 -6.20
N ASP A 102 19.46 12.23 -7.37
CA ASP A 102 18.61 13.42 -7.50
C ASP A 102 17.18 13.11 -7.06
N GLU A 103 16.57 12.03 -7.55
CA GLU A 103 15.22 11.59 -7.10
C GLU A 103 15.19 11.38 -5.58
N MET A 104 16.22 10.74 -5.03
CA MET A 104 16.37 10.53 -3.59
C MET A 104 16.47 11.84 -2.82
N THR A 105 17.35 12.74 -3.27
CA THR A 105 17.64 14.03 -2.63
C THR A 105 16.38 14.87 -2.59
N ASP A 106 15.70 15.00 -3.73
CA ASP A 106 14.48 15.79 -3.87
C ASP A 106 13.37 15.25 -2.96
N ALA A 107 13.07 13.95 -3.06
CA ALA A 107 12.00 13.34 -2.27
C ALA A 107 12.29 13.33 -0.76
N THR A 108 13.54 13.10 -0.37
CA THR A 108 13.93 13.01 1.05
C THR A 108 13.97 14.38 1.70
N PHE A 109 14.69 15.33 1.10
CA PHE A 109 14.96 16.61 1.76
C PHE A 109 13.78 17.56 1.68
N SER A 110 12.99 17.54 0.60
CA SER A 110 11.73 18.30 0.56
C SER A 110 10.79 17.89 1.70
N ASN A 111 10.68 16.58 1.95
CA ASN A 111 9.86 16.05 3.04
C ASN A 111 10.39 16.43 4.43
N LEU A 112 11.69 16.26 4.65
CA LEU A 112 12.29 16.56 5.94
C LEU A 112 12.30 18.07 6.23
N ASP A 113 12.55 18.90 5.21
CA ASP A 113 12.50 20.36 5.34
C ASP A 113 11.07 20.78 5.74
N ALA A 114 10.04 20.26 5.08
CA ALA A 114 8.64 20.49 5.46
C ALA A 114 8.31 19.97 6.87
N LEU A 115 8.76 18.76 7.21
CA LEU A 115 8.47 18.12 8.49
C LEU A 115 9.07 18.91 9.64
N PHE A 116 10.33 19.35 9.49
CA PHE A 116 11.00 20.14 10.52
C PHE A 116 10.44 21.56 10.61
N ALA A 117 10.00 22.16 9.49
CA ALA A 117 9.36 23.47 9.48
C ALA A 117 8.01 23.47 10.22
N THR A 118 7.21 22.40 10.09
CA THR A 118 5.92 22.29 10.79
C THR A 118 6.07 21.71 12.20
N SER A 119 7.19 21.08 12.52
CA SER A 119 7.46 20.54 13.86
C SER A 119 8.11 21.56 14.79
N ALA A 120 7.85 21.45 16.09
CA ALA A 120 8.59 22.21 17.11
C ALA A 120 9.90 21.50 17.53
N VAL A 121 10.42 20.59 16.71
CA VAL A 121 11.58 19.74 17.04
C VAL A 121 12.73 20.03 16.07
N SER A 122 13.87 20.44 16.60
CA SER A 122 15.08 20.67 15.82
C SER A 122 15.67 19.34 15.34
N PRO A 123 16.25 19.27 14.12
CA PRO A 123 16.96 18.09 13.65
C PRO A 123 18.05 17.59 14.60
N ARG A 124 18.67 18.48 15.40
CA ARG A 124 19.69 18.13 16.41
C ARG A 124 19.13 17.34 17.59
N GLN A 125 17.82 17.41 17.84
CA GLN A 125 17.18 16.69 18.94
C GLN A 125 16.91 15.23 18.59
N ILE A 126 16.89 14.86 17.30
CA ILE A 126 16.57 13.50 16.86
C ILE A 126 17.59 12.48 17.38
N ASP A 127 17.09 11.45 18.09
CA ASP A 127 17.86 10.34 18.66
C ASP A 127 18.00 9.15 17.73
N ILE A 128 16.96 8.90 16.93
CA ILE A 128 16.81 7.69 16.12
C ILE A 128 16.40 8.11 14.72
N LEU A 129 17.10 7.61 13.71
CA LEU A 129 16.76 7.80 12.30
C LEU A 129 16.61 6.44 11.65
N VAL A 130 15.43 6.15 11.11
CA VAL A 130 15.19 4.96 10.31
C VAL A 130 14.88 5.39 8.89
N THR A 131 15.68 4.93 7.94
CA THR A 131 15.44 5.16 6.51
C THR A 131 15.01 3.87 5.86
N THR A 132 14.10 3.92 4.89
CA THR A 132 13.69 2.74 4.12
C THR A 132 13.44 3.07 2.66
N GLY A 133 13.85 2.14 1.80
CA GLY A 133 13.67 2.11 0.35
C GLY A 133 14.16 0.75 -0.17
N SER A 134 13.58 0.23 -1.25
CA SER A 134 13.78 -1.18 -1.63
C SER A 134 14.77 -1.35 -2.78
N LEU A 135 14.70 -0.47 -3.78
CA LEU A 135 15.34 -0.72 -5.07
C LEU A 135 16.66 0.04 -5.27
N PHE A 136 17.11 0.80 -4.28
CA PHE A 136 18.38 1.52 -4.35
C PHE A 136 18.99 1.72 -2.96
N ALA A 137 20.27 1.33 -2.82
CA ALA A 137 21.03 1.41 -1.58
C ALA A 137 22.38 2.10 -1.83
N PRO A 138 22.49 3.43 -1.67
CA PRO A 138 23.73 4.15 -1.97
C PRO A 138 24.78 3.96 -0.87
N VAL A 139 26.04 4.16 -1.24
CA VAL A 139 27.16 4.34 -0.32
C VAL A 139 27.75 5.74 -0.55
N PRO A 140 27.77 6.65 0.45
CA PRO A 140 27.23 6.51 1.80
C PRO A 140 25.69 6.39 1.83
N SER A 141 25.18 5.77 2.89
CA SER A 141 23.75 5.49 3.08
C SER A 141 22.89 6.76 3.10
N LEU A 142 21.59 6.61 2.80
CA LEU A 142 20.62 7.70 2.92
C LEU A 142 20.61 8.32 4.33
N SER A 143 20.67 7.48 5.36
CA SER A 143 20.78 7.93 6.75
C SER A 143 22.02 8.80 6.98
N SER A 144 23.18 8.42 6.46
CA SER A 144 24.42 9.22 6.58
C SER A 144 24.30 10.58 5.86
N ARG A 145 23.65 10.60 4.69
CA ARG A 145 23.40 11.83 3.93
C ARG A 145 22.48 12.79 4.69
N ILE A 146 21.41 12.26 5.30
CA ILE A 146 20.50 13.03 6.17
C ILE A 146 21.24 13.60 7.38
N VAL A 147 21.98 12.76 8.11
CA VAL A 147 22.76 13.19 9.29
C VAL A 147 23.73 14.31 8.93
N ASN A 148 24.43 14.18 7.79
CA ASN A 148 25.37 15.20 7.32
C ASN A 148 24.68 16.50 6.90
N ARG A 149 23.54 16.44 6.18
CA ARG A 149 22.82 17.64 5.72
C ARG A 149 22.29 18.46 6.89
N TYR A 150 21.59 17.82 7.83
CA TYR A 150 20.94 18.52 8.95
C TYR A 150 21.85 18.75 10.16
N LYS A 151 23.11 18.31 10.09
CA LYS A 151 24.07 18.36 11.20
C LYS A 151 23.45 17.77 12.47
N MET A 152 22.86 16.59 12.32
CA MET A 152 22.28 15.84 13.44
C MET A 152 23.38 15.44 14.44
N LYS A 153 22.99 15.13 15.68
CA LYS A 153 23.94 14.82 16.74
C LYS A 153 24.76 13.56 16.45
N GLU A 154 26.00 13.54 16.93
CA GLU A 154 26.95 12.44 16.70
C GLU A 154 26.49 11.09 17.29
N GLY A 155 25.76 11.13 18.41
CA GLY A 155 25.26 9.93 19.10
C GLY A 155 23.98 9.29 18.48
N ILE A 156 23.49 9.81 17.35
CA ILE A 156 22.26 9.35 16.70
C ILE A 156 22.32 7.86 16.32
N LYS A 157 21.21 7.14 16.49
CA LYS A 157 21.09 5.73 16.07
C LYS A 157 20.42 5.66 14.71
N CYS A 158 21.20 5.28 13.70
CA CYS A 158 20.73 5.19 12.32
C CYS A 158 20.48 3.74 11.91
N PHE A 159 19.37 3.50 11.23
CA PHE A 159 19.01 2.21 10.64
C PHE A 159 18.61 2.44 9.18
N SER A 160 19.15 1.63 8.26
CA SER A 160 18.80 1.69 6.82
C SER A 160 18.19 0.35 6.42
N LEU A 161 16.90 0.38 6.10
CA LEU A 161 16.08 -0.79 5.83
C LEU A 161 15.84 -0.94 4.32
N THR A 162 16.36 -2.01 3.73
CA THR A 162 16.24 -2.30 2.29
C THR A 162 15.60 -3.67 2.01
N GLY A 163 15.07 -3.86 0.79
CA GLY A 163 14.56 -5.14 0.29
C GLY A 163 13.21 -5.61 0.84
N MET A 164 12.51 -4.80 1.65
CA MET A 164 11.23 -5.20 2.29
C MET A 164 9.97 -4.71 1.55
N GLY A 165 10.14 -3.96 0.46
CA GLY A 165 9.06 -3.53 -0.41
C GLY A 165 8.07 -2.59 0.28
N CYS A 166 6.82 -2.59 -0.21
CA CYS A 166 5.84 -1.58 0.13
C CYS A 166 5.31 -1.58 1.57
N SER A 167 5.70 -2.56 2.39
CA SER A 167 5.30 -2.64 3.80
C SER A 167 6.34 -2.07 4.78
N SER A 168 7.48 -1.59 4.25
CA SER A 168 8.65 -1.28 5.06
C SER A 168 8.48 -0.09 6.01
N SER A 169 7.58 0.86 5.73
CA SER A 169 7.31 1.98 6.63
C SER A 169 6.67 1.53 7.95
N ILE A 170 5.79 0.52 7.94
CA ILE A 170 5.25 -0.08 9.18
C ILE A 170 6.37 -0.80 9.94
N ILE A 171 7.27 -1.49 9.23
CA ILE A 171 8.43 -2.15 9.85
C ILE A 171 9.35 -1.12 10.51
N ALA A 172 9.56 0.02 9.87
CA ALA A 172 10.35 1.11 10.44
C ALA A 172 9.69 1.70 11.69
N VAL A 173 8.37 1.88 11.69
CA VAL A 173 7.61 2.29 12.88
C VAL A 173 7.73 1.26 14.01
N ASP A 174 7.64 -0.03 13.70
CA ASP A 174 7.84 -1.10 14.69
C ASP A 174 9.25 -1.06 15.29
N LEU A 175 10.28 -0.88 14.47
CA LEU A 175 11.66 -0.75 14.91
C LEU A 175 11.83 0.45 15.85
N VAL A 176 11.23 1.60 15.51
CA VAL A 176 11.23 2.78 16.39
C VAL A 176 10.54 2.47 17.71
N ARG A 177 9.36 1.85 17.68
CA ARG A 177 8.62 1.45 18.89
C ARG A 177 9.46 0.54 19.78
N GLN A 178 10.13 -0.46 19.21
CA GLN A 178 11.01 -1.36 19.95
C GLN A 178 12.22 -0.63 20.54
N THR A 179 12.80 0.31 19.79
CA THR A 179 13.94 1.13 20.25
C THR A 179 13.53 2.09 21.38
N PHE A 180 12.31 2.63 21.34
CA PHE A 180 11.75 3.45 22.43
C PHE A 180 11.63 2.71 23.76
N ARG A 181 11.58 1.36 23.76
CA ARG A 181 11.58 0.58 25.01
C ARG A 181 12.90 0.67 25.76
N THR A 182 14.02 0.82 25.06
CA THR A 182 15.36 0.90 25.66
C THR A 182 15.87 2.33 25.76
N ARG A 183 15.23 3.28 25.07
CA ARG A 183 15.61 4.70 25.03
C ARG A 183 14.43 5.59 25.40
N PRO A 184 14.23 5.92 26.69
CA PRO A 184 13.17 6.83 27.12
C PRO A 184 13.41 8.26 26.60
N ASN A 185 12.34 9.06 26.53
CA ASN A 185 12.40 10.50 26.23
C ASN A 185 13.16 10.87 24.94
N SER A 186 12.98 10.06 23.89
CA SER A 186 13.68 10.17 22.62
C SER A 186 12.77 10.67 21.50
N PHE A 187 13.39 11.30 20.49
CA PHE A 187 12.75 11.63 19.22
C PHE A 187 13.26 10.72 18.11
N ALA A 188 12.36 10.26 17.26
CA ALA A 188 12.70 9.42 16.12
C ALA A 188 12.13 9.99 14.83
N VAL A 189 12.89 9.87 13.75
CA VAL A 189 12.41 10.16 12.40
C VAL A 189 12.44 8.88 11.56
N VAL A 190 11.33 8.61 10.88
CA VAL A 190 11.26 7.57 9.85
C VAL A 190 11.16 8.24 8.49
N VAL A 191 12.02 7.88 7.56
CA VAL A 191 11.99 8.35 6.16
C VAL A 191 11.76 7.15 5.25
N ALA A 192 10.64 7.15 4.54
CA ALA A 192 10.27 6.10 3.60
C ALA A 192 10.25 6.69 2.18
N VAL A 193 11.22 6.35 1.35
CA VAL A 193 11.36 6.86 -0.02
C VAL A 193 11.63 5.68 -0.93
N GLU A 194 10.87 5.58 -2.02
CA GLU A 194 11.11 4.57 -3.06
C GLU A 194 11.59 5.26 -4.32
N LEU A 195 12.67 4.74 -4.91
CA LEU A 195 13.25 5.30 -6.10
C LEU A 195 12.89 4.45 -7.30
N THR A 196 12.33 5.12 -8.30
CA THR A 196 11.90 4.47 -9.52
C THR A 196 12.87 4.74 -10.67
N ALA A 197 13.70 5.79 -10.58
CA ALA A 197 14.62 6.22 -11.65
C ALA A 197 15.51 5.11 -12.23
N PRO A 198 16.12 4.20 -11.44
CA PRO A 198 17.01 3.19 -12.02
C PRO A 198 16.29 1.91 -12.48
N ASN A 199 14.97 1.79 -12.27
CA ASN A 199 14.28 0.50 -12.28
C ASN A 199 13.24 0.36 -13.40
N TRP A 200 13.45 1.03 -14.54
CA TRP A 200 12.57 0.84 -15.70
C TRP A 200 12.89 -0.48 -16.41
N TYR A 201 11.92 -1.37 -16.50
CA TYR A 201 12.10 -2.64 -17.19
C TYR A 201 12.03 -2.46 -18.71
N THR A 202 13.05 -2.95 -19.43
CA THR A 202 13.19 -2.81 -20.89
C THR A 202 13.03 -4.11 -21.66
N GLY A 203 12.73 -5.23 -21.01
CA GLY A 203 12.46 -6.51 -21.68
C GLY A 203 11.00 -6.68 -22.13
N GLN A 204 10.59 -7.94 -22.31
CA GLN A 204 9.26 -8.33 -22.86
C GLN A 204 8.43 -9.19 -21.91
N ASP A 205 8.95 -9.53 -20.72
CA ASP A 205 8.20 -10.32 -19.74
C ASP A 205 7.04 -9.49 -19.15
N ARG A 206 5.82 -9.94 -19.45
CA ARG A 206 4.58 -9.28 -19.00
C ARG A 206 4.49 -9.15 -17.48
N SER A 207 5.07 -10.08 -16.72
CA SER A 207 5.07 -10.05 -15.25
C SER A 207 5.96 -8.95 -14.68
N MET A 208 7.03 -8.58 -15.40
CA MET A 208 7.92 -7.48 -15.04
C MET A 208 7.43 -6.13 -15.58
N MET A 209 6.80 -6.14 -16.75
CA MET A 209 6.19 -4.95 -17.36
C MET A 209 5.12 -4.28 -16.48
N LEU A 210 4.48 -5.03 -15.57
CA LEU A 210 3.53 -4.47 -14.58
C LEU A 210 4.17 -3.41 -13.69
N SER A 211 5.46 -3.54 -13.36
CA SER A 211 6.18 -2.59 -12.51
C SER A 211 6.22 -1.19 -13.12
N ASN A 212 6.49 -1.09 -14.43
CA ASN A 212 6.48 0.17 -15.19
C ASN A 212 5.12 0.87 -15.16
N VAL A 213 4.02 0.12 -15.00
CA VAL A 213 2.68 0.68 -14.93
C VAL A 213 2.34 1.16 -13.52
N LEU A 214 2.66 0.36 -12.50
CA LEU A 214 2.15 0.57 -11.14
C LEU A 214 2.95 1.62 -10.36
N PHE A 215 4.27 1.53 -10.38
CA PHE A 215 5.12 2.30 -9.49
C PHE A 215 5.24 3.76 -9.91
N ARG A 216 5.19 4.66 -8.94
CA ARG A 216 5.31 6.12 -9.11
C ARG A 216 6.25 6.67 -8.06
N ALA A 217 6.85 7.82 -8.38
CA ALA A 217 7.74 8.50 -7.46
C ALA A 217 6.95 8.98 -6.23
N GLY A 218 7.54 8.80 -5.05
CA GLY A 218 6.94 9.24 -3.80
C GLY A 218 7.81 8.97 -2.59
N GLY A 219 7.47 9.65 -1.51
CA GLY A 219 8.11 9.46 -0.22
C GLY A 219 7.29 10.01 0.92
N SER A 220 7.61 9.61 2.15
CA SER A 220 7.06 10.19 3.37
C SER A 220 8.13 10.29 4.46
N SER A 221 7.93 11.22 5.39
CA SER A 221 8.73 11.36 6.60
C SER A 221 7.83 11.50 7.81
N LEU A 222 8.17 10.84 8.91
CA LEU A 222 7.37 10.78 10.13
C LEU A 222 8.23 11.23 11.31
N LEU A 223 7.65 12.01 12.22
CA LEU A 223 8.25 12.39 13.49
C LEU A 223 7.53 11.68 14.64
N LEU A 224 8.28 10.86 15.38
CA LEU A 224 7.78 10.02 16.47
C LEU A 224 8.47 10.39 17.79
N THR A 225 7.78 10.17 18.90
CA THR A 225 8.38 10.32 20.24
C THR A 225 7.77 9.34 21.25
N ASN A 226 8.54 9.01 22.29
CA ASN A 226 8.02 8.37 23.51
C ASN A 226 8.02 9.33 24.72
N HIS A 227 8.28 10.62 24.49
CA HIS A 227 8.37 11.62 25.56
C HIS A 227 6.97 11.96 26.10
N PRO A 228 6.67 11.73 27.40
CA PRO A 228 5.32 11.91 27.93
C PRO A 228 4.77 13.33 27.82
N SER A 229 5.62 14.35 27.97
CA SER A 229 5.20 15.76 27.87
C SER A 229 4.74 16.20 26.47
N TRP A 230 4.97 15.38 25.45
CA TRP A 230 4.57 15.66 24.08
C TRP A 230 3.28 14.95 23.67
N LYS A 231 2.69 14.16 24.59
CA LYS A 231 1.46 13.39 24.35
C LYS A 231 0.31 14.27 23.84
N ASP A 232 0.13 15.47 24.40
CA ASP A 232 -0.98 16.36 24.03
C ASP A 232 -0.77 17.05 22.67
N ARG A 233 0.47 17.01 22.14
CA ARG A 233 0.80 17.50 20.79
C ARG A 233 0.75 16.40 19.74
N ALA A 234 0.63 15.14 20.14
CA ALA A 234 0.58 14.02 19.21
C ALA A 234 -0.68 14.06 18.36
N ILE A 235 -0.55 13.70 17.08
CA ILE A 235 -1.69 13.48 16.19
C ILE A 235 -2.26 12.07 16.37
N MET A 236 -1.40 11.08 16.64
CA MET A 236 -1.81 9.69 16.82
C MET A 236 -0.92 8.97 17.85
N ARG A 237 -1.47 7.97 18.53
CA ARG A 237 -0.74 7.03 19.39
C ARG A 237 -0.79 5.63 18.78
N LEU A 238 0.35 4.95 18.76
CA LEU A 238 0.45 3.58 18.27
C LEU A 238 -0.03 2.58 19.33
N ASP A 239 -1.10 1.82 19.05
CA ASP A 239 -1.67 0.86 20.00
C ASP A 239 -1.21 -0.57 19.74
N ALA A 240 -1.11 -0.95 18.46
CA ALA A 240 -0.71 -2.30 18.07
C ALA A 240 0.10 -2.28 16.78
N VAL A 241 1.04 -3.22 16.70
CA VAL A 241 1.76 -3.57 15.47
C VAL A 241 1.82 -5.08 15.40
N VAL A 242 1.51 -5.65 14.24
CA VAL A 242 1.61 -7.09 13.98
C VAL A 242 2.33 -7.29 12.65
N ARG A 243 3.33 -8.17 12.69
CA ARG A 243 4.10 -8.57 11.52
C ARG A 243 3.82 -10.05 11.25
N ASN A 244 3.57 -10.37 10.00
CA ASN A 244 3.40 -11.75 9.55
C ASN A 244 4.27 -11.99 8.30
N HIS A 245 4.98 -13.10 8.29
CA HIS A 245 5.84 -13.52 7.17
C HIS A 245 5.36 -14.88 6.69
N VAL A 246 4.98 -14.97 5.41
CA VAL A 246 4.59 -16.24 4.80
C VAL A 246 5.81 -16.87 4.16
N SER A 247 6.18 -18.07 4.61
CA SER A 247 7.42 -18.75 4.25
C SER A 247 7.29 -19.77 3.11
N THR A 248 6.19 -19.76 2.36
CA THR A 248 5.98 -20.70 1.24
C THR A 248 6.70 -20.22 -0.02
N ASP A 249 7.19 -21.13 -0.87
CA ASP A 249 7.87 -20.79 -2.13
C ASP A 249 7.04 -19.85 -3.01
N GLU A 250 5.74 -20.13 -3.14
CA GLU A 250 4.80 -19.26 -3.87
C GLU A 250 4.80 -17.81 -3.33
N ALA A 251 4.95 -17.63 -2.01
CA ALA A 251 4.99 -16.32 -1.38
C ALA A 251 6.34 -15.64 -1.57
N TYR A 252 7.42 -16.40 -1.51
CA TYR A 252 8.78 -15.92 -1.78
C TYR A 252 8.93 -15.44 -3.23
N GLU A 253 8.43 -16.20 -4.20
CA GLU A 253 8.62 -15.93 -5.63
C GLU A 253 7.61 -14.93 -6.22
N CYS A 254 6.51 -14.61 -5.51
CA CYS A 254 5.44 -13.80 -6.10
C CYS A 254 5.80 -12.34 -6.38
N ALA A 255 6.81 -11.81 -5.71
CA ALA A 255 7.33 -10.46 -5.91
C ALA A 255 8.84 -10.47 -5.66
N ILE A 256 9.63 -10.52 -6.74
CA ILE A 256 11.09 -10.67 -6.65
C ILE A 256 11.79 -9.87 -7.75
N HIS A 257 12.95 -9.30 -7.44
CA HIS A 257 13.80 -8.62 -8.42
C HIS A 257 14.76 -9.64 -9.05
N VAL A 258 14.65 -9.84 -10.37
CA VAL A 258 15.43 -10.83 -11.13
C VAL A 258 15.71 -10.31 -12.53
N GLU A 259 16.65 -10.95 -13.22
CA GLU A 259 16.84 -10.76 -14.66
C GLU A 259 15.89 -11.67 -15.43
N ASP A 260 15.42 -11.19 -16.58
CA ASP A 260 14.70 -12.03 -17.53
C ASP A 260 15.66 -12.94 -18.32
N GLY A 261 15.12 -13.78 -19.21
CA GLY A 261 15.93 -14.69 -20.02
C GLY A 261 16.89 -14.02 -21.00
N GLN A 262 16.82 -12.69 -21.18
CA GLN A 262 17.72 -11.90 -22.02
C GLN A 262 18.67 -11.02 -21.18
N GLY A 263 18.63 -11.14 -19.85
CA GLY A 263 19.49 -10.39 -18.94
C GLY A 263 18.96 -9.00 -18.57
N TYR A 264 17.71 -8.64 -18.89
CA TYR A 264 17.14 -7.37 -18.46
C TYR A 264 16.63 -7.46 -17.03
N PRO A 265 17.13 -6.63 -16.09
CA PRO A 265 16.68 -6.65 -14.71
C PRO A 265 15.27 -6.06 -14.58
N GLY A 266 14.42 -6.69 -13.76
CA GLY A 266 13.06 -6.24 -13.52
C GLY A 266 12.42 -6.81 -12.27
N ALA A 267 11.41 -6.11 -11.75
CA ALA A 267 10.60 -6.58 -10.63
C ALA A 267 9.47 -7.48 -11.16
N ARG A 268 9.64 -8.80 -11.01
CA ARG A 268 8.66 -9.80 -11.43
C ARG A 268 7.53 -9.89 -10.43
N LEU A 269 6.31 -9.63 -10.90
CA LEU A 269 5.07 -9.77 -10.12
C LEU A 269 4.22 -10.90 -10.69
N THR A 270 4.06 -11.99 -9.94
CA THR A 270 3.31 -13.16 -10.40
C THR A 270 1.79 -12.95 -10.26
N LYS A 271 1.02 -13.78 -10.98
CA LYS A 271 -0.45 -13.77 -10.88
C LYS A 271 -0.97 -14.29 -9.52
N SER A 272 -0.15 -15.00 -8.74
CA SER A 272 -0.51 -15.49 -7.40
C SER A 272 -0.42 -14.41 -6.32
N LEU A 273 0.20 -13.26 -6.60
CA LEU A 273 0.41 -12.18 -5.64
C LEU A 273 -0.87 -11.77 -4.88
N PRO A 274 -2.05 -11.56 -5.51
CA PRO A 274 -3.26 -11.22 -4.75
C PRO A 274 -3.69 -12.33 -3.78
N THR A 275 -3.59 -13.60 -4.19
CA THR A 275 -3.95 -14.75 -3.34
C THR A 275 -3.00 -14.87 -2.15
N VAL A 276 -1.70 -14.77 -2.39
CA VAL A 276 -0.67 -14.77 -1.34
C VAL A 276 -0.90 -13.59 -0.38
N ALA A 277 -1.20 -12.41 -0.91
CA ALA A 277 -1.48 -11.21 -0.13
C ALA A 277 -2.63 -11.41 0.85
N MET A 278 -3.74 -11.98 0.36
CA MET A 278 -4.89 -12.27 1.20
C MET A 278 -4.56 -13.30 2.28
N ARG A 279 -3.83 -14.36 1.94
CA ARG A 279 -3.39 -15.38 2.92
C ARG A 279 -2.48 -14.79 4.01
N ALA A 280 -1.53 -13.94 3.63
CA ALA A 280 -0.63 -13.28 4.57
C ALA A 280 -1.38 -12.35 5.52
N LEU A 281 -2.36 -11.64 5.00
CA LEU A 281 -3.24 -10.80 5.79
C LEU A 281 -4.13 -11.58 6.74
N GLU A 282 -4.74 -12.67 6.29
CA GLU A 282 -5.54 -13.53 7.16
C GLU A 282 -4.72 -14.00 8.37
N GLY A 283 -3.49 -14.45 8.16
CA GLY A 283 -2.57 -14.80 9.24
C GLY A 283 -2.26 -13.63 10.18
N ASN A 284 -2.10 -12.42 9.63
CA ASN A 284 -1.85 -11.22 10.42
C ASN A 284 -3.07 -10.83 11.28
N LEU A 285 -4.27 -10.84 10.67
CA LEU A 285 -5.53 -10.48 11.34
C LEU A 285 -5.91 -11.43 12.47
N ARG A 286 -5.57 -12.72 12.36
CA ARG A 286 -5.75 -13.69 13.46
C ARG A 286 -5.06 -13.23 14.75
N VAL A 287 -3.91 -12.56 14.64
CA VAL A 287 -3.16 -12.04 15.80
C VAL A 287 -3.60 -10.63 16.17
N LEU A 288 -4.00 -9.81 15.20
CA LEU A 288 -4.37 -8.40 15.43
C LEU A 288 -5.76 -8.26 16.04
N LEU A 289 -6.78 -8.91 15.46
CA LEU A 289 -8.18 -8.67 15.80
C LEU A 289 -8.50 -8.92 17.29
N PRO A 290 -7.98 -9.98 17.95
CA PRO A 290 -8.19 -10.17 19.39
C PRO A 290 -7.62 -9.05 20.28
N LYS A 291 -6.65 -8.28 19.77
CA LYS A 291 -6.00 -7.17 20.51
C LYS A 291 -6.75 -5.84 20.34
N VAL A 292 -7.55 -5.70 19.28
CA VAL A 292 -8.13 -4.42 18.85
C VAL A 292 -9.65 -4.42 18.99
N LEU A 293 -10.31 -5.57 18.80
CA LEU A 293 -11.76 -5.64 18.88
C LEU A 293 -12.26 -5.70 20.31
N PRO A 294 -13.45 -5.12 20.58
CA PRO A 294 -14.06 -5.20 21.89
C PRO A 294 -14.48 -6.64 22.20
N LEU A 295 -14.40 -7.03 23.48
CA LEU A 295 -14.71 -8.39 23.93
C LEU A 295 -16.10 -8.87 23.54
N TRP A 296 -17.08 -7.96 23.48
CA TRP A 296 -18.45 -8.30 23.10
C TRP A 296 -18.54 -8.76 21.64
N GLU A 297 -17.76 -8.19 20.73
CA GLU A 297 -17.76 -8.57 19.30
C GLU A 297 -17.07 -9.92 19.12
N ILE A 298 -15.99 -10.14 19.85
CA ILE A 298 -15.30 -11.44 19.92
C ILE A 298 -16.28 -12.53 20.40
N LEU A 299 -17.00 -12.27 21.50
CA LEU A 299 -17.99 -13.20 22.03
C LEU A 299 -19.15 -13.45 21.05
N ARG A 300 -19.69 -12.38 20.44
CA ARG A 300 -20.73 -12.48 19.41
C ARG A 300 -20.29 -13.37 18.26
N PHE A 301 -19.05 -13.17 17.77
CA PHE A 301 -18.50 -13.96 16.67
C PHE A 301 -18.32 -15.44 17.05
N VAL A 302 -17.81 -15.72 18.25
CA VAL A 302 -17.63 -17.10 18.75
C VAL A 302 -18.99 -17.81 18.87
N VAL A 303 -19.99 -17.15 19.47
CA VAL A 303 -21.34 -17.72 19.61
C VAL A 303 -22.00 -17.93 18.25
N ALA A 304 -21.91 -16.96 17.34
CA ALA A 304 -22.46 -17.08 15.99
C ALA A 304 -21.80 -18.22 15.20
N SER A 305 -20.49 -18.36 15.33
CA SER A 305 -19.70 -19.42 14.71
C SER A 305 -20.04 -20.81 15.24
N TYR A 306 -20.23 -20.94 16.56
CA TYR A 306 -20.67 -22.18 17.18
C TYR A 306 -22.07 -22.58 16.71
N ARG A 307 -23.02 -21.64 16.71
CA ARG A 307 -24.40 -21.86 16.20
C ARG A 307 -24.41 -22.25 14.72
N TRP A 308 -23.55 -21.64 13.91
CA TRP A 308 -23.40 -21.97 12.49
C TRP A 308 -22.85 -23.39 12.29
N ARG A 309 -21.84 -23.80 13.07
CA ARG A 309 -21.30 -25.18 13.02
C ARG A 309 -22.36 -26.22 13.38
N ILE A 310 -23.16 -25.99 14.43
CA ILE A 310 -24.25 -26.90 14.81
C ILE A 310 -25.28 -27.03 13.68
N LYS A 311 -25.72 -25.91 13.10
CA LYS A 311 -26.66 -25.91 11.97
C LYS A 311 -26.10 -26.57 10.70
N LYS A 312 -24.77 -26.55 10.52
CA LYS A 312 -24.07 -27.21 9.41
C LYS A 312 -23.93 -28.72 9.64
N GLY A 313 -23.79 -29.16 10.90
CA GLY A 313 -23.65 -30.58 11.29
C GLY A 313 -24.97 -31.32 11.48
N GLY A 314 -26.08 -30.61 11.70
CA GLY A 314 -27.44 -31.18 11.75
C GLY A 314 -28.06 -31.25 10.36
N GLY A 315 -28.00 -32.43 9.73
CA GLY A 315 -28.61 -32.66 8.43
C GLY A 315 -30.11 -32.37 8.42
N SER A 316 -30.54 -31.42 7.60
CA SER A 316 -31.89 -31.38 7.04
C SER A 316 -31.85 -30.59 5.72
N GLY A 317 -32.39 -31.19 4.67
CA GLY A 317 -32.28 -30.74 3.28
C GLY A 317 -33.16 -29.53 2.98
N GLY A 318 -32.60 -28.33 3.16
CA GLY A 318 -33.15 -27.07 2.66
C GLY A 318 -32.09 -26.29 1.90
N ASP A 319 -32.45 -25.83 0.69
CA ASP A 319 -31.56 -25.33 -0.38
C ASP A 319 -30.86 -23.98 -0.12
N SER A 320 -30.74 -23.55 1.13
CA SER A 320 -30.03 -22.31 1.47
C SER A 320 -29.25 -22.48 2.77
N LYS A 321 -27.99 -22.93 2.65
CA LYS A 321 -27.05 -22.93 3.77
C LYS A 321 -26.85 -21.48 4.24
N PRO A 322 -27.04 -21.17 5.55
CA PRO A 322 -26.81 -19.82 6.04
C PRO A 322 -25.34 -19.42 5.80
N PRO A 323 -25.08 -18.17 5.38
CA PRO A 323 -23.71 -17.71 5.13
C PRO A 323 -22.87 -17.82 6.41
N PRO A 324 -21.55 -18.04 6.28
CA PRO A 324 -20.67 -18.08 7.44
C PRO A 324 -20.72 -16.73 8.18
N PRO A 325 -20.68 -16.73 9.52
CA PRO A 325 -20.65 -15.48 10.28
C PRO A 325 -19.39 -14.71 9.95
N VAL A 326 -19.53 -13.40 9.74
CA VAL A 326 -18.43 -12.48 9.47
C VAL A 326 -18.17 -11.62 10.72
N MET A 327 -16.90 -11.43 11.04
CA MET A 327 -16.46 -10.59 12.14
C MET A 327 -16.56 -9.12 11.74
N ASN A 328 -17.23 -8.30 12.55
CA ASN A 328 -17.40 -6.89 12.25
C ASN A 328 -16.22 -6.10 12.82
N MET A 329 -15.20 -5.89 11.99
CA MET A 329 -14.00 -5.15 12.38
C MET A 329 -14.28 -3.68 12.75
N ARG A 330 -15.38 -3.11 12.25
CA ARG A 330 -15.76 -1.71 12.51
C ARG A 330 -16.11 -1.39 13.95
N THR A 331 -16.32 -2.42 14.76
CA THR A 331 -16.61 -2.28 16.19
C THR A 331 -15.39 -1.81 16.98
N GLY A 332 -14.17 -2.04 16.47
CA GLY A 332 -12.91 -1.56 17.06
C GLY A 332 -12.05 -0.69 16.14
N ILE A 333 -12.34 -0.66 14.83
CA ILE A 333 -11.56 0.05 13.82
C ILE A 333 -12.48 0.95 12.99
N GLN A 334 -12.30 2.26 13.09
CA GLN A 334 -13.15 3.24 12.39
C GLN A 334 -12.67 3.49 10.95
N HIS A 335 -11.35 3.47 10.73
CA HIS A 335 -10.76 3.81 9.42
C HIS A 335 -9.74 2.77 8.95
N PHE A 336 -9.72 2.52 7.64
CA PHE A 336 -8.84 1.53 7.00
C PHE A 336 -7.91 2.21 5.99
N CYS A 337 -6.61 2.19 6.26
CA CYS A 337 -5.55 2.58 5.34
C CYS A 337 -4.97 1.33 4.68
N LEU A 338 -5.32 1.06 3.42
CA LEU A 338 -4.80 -0.09 2.69
C LEU A 338 -3.71 0.38 1.73
N HIS A 339 -2.62 -0.38 1.65
CA HIS A 339 -1.55 -0.08 0.71
C HIS A 339 -2.07 -0.08 -0.74
N THR A 340 -1.68 0.95 -1.51
CA THR A 340 -2.09 1.16 -2.91
C THR A 340 -1.29 0.29 -3.89
N GLY A 341 -1.18 -1.01 -3.62
CA GLY A 341 -0.40 -1.94 -4.44
C GLY A 341 -0.93 -2.04 -5.88
N GLY A 342 -2.24 -1.95 -6.02
CA GLY A 342 -2.96 -1.94 -7.29
C GLY A 342 -4.44 -2.23 -7.07
N ARG A 343 -5.27 -1.94 -8.07
CA ARG A 343 -6.74 -2.09 -7.99
C ARG A 343 -7.17 -3.49 -7.54
N ALA A 344 -6.54 -4.54 -8.06
CA ALA A 344 -6.91 -5.93 -7.75
C ALA A 344 -6.72 -6.28 -6.27
N VAL A 345 -5.69 -5.74 -5.63
CA VAL A 345 -5.43 -5.95 -4.19
C VAL A 345 -6.50 -5.23 -3.38
N ILE A 346 -6.80 -3.97 -3.70
CA ILE A 346 -7.85 -3.17 -3.04
C ILE A 346 -9.22 -3.87 -3.17
N ASP A 347 -9.59 -4.31 -4.38
CA ASP A 347 -10.85 -5.03 -4.64
C ASP A 347 -10.92 -6.37 -3.88
N GLY A 348 -9.78 -7.03 -3.68
CA GLY A 348 -9.67 -8.26 -2.89
C GLY A 348 -10.01 -8.03 -1.42
N PHE A 349 -9.52 -6.96 -0.81
CA PHE A 349 -9.84 -6.59 0.56
C PHE A 349 -11.33 -6.30 0.76
N GLU A 350 -11.93 -5.53 -0.15
CA GLU A 350 -13.35 -5.18 -0.07
C GLU A 350 -14.22 -6.44 0.02
N LYS A 351 -13.96 -7.41 -0.87
CA LYS A 351 -14.71 -8.67 -0.95
C LYS A 351 -14.45 -9.57 0.26
N SER A 352 -13.21 -9.70 0.70
CA SER A 352 -12.85 -10.63 1.77
C SER A 352 -13.34 -10.19 3.15
N PHE A 353 -13.46 -8.87 3.39
CA PHE A 353 -13.83 -8.34 4.70
C PHE A 353 -15.19 -7.62 4.75
N GLY A 354 -15.91 -7.55 3.62
CA GLY A 354 -17.21 -6.87 3.55
C GLY A 354 -17.10 -5.39 3.91
N LEU A 355 -16.02 -4.75 3.47
CA LEU A 355 -15.84 -3.30 3.64
C LEU A 355 -16.75 -2.54 2.69
N ARG A 356 -17.11 -1.32 3.06
CA ARG A 356 -17.97 -0.44 2.23
C ARG A 356 -17.08 0.39 1.30
N GLU A 357 -17.68 0.92 0.24
CA GLU A 357 -16.98 1.85 -0.66
C GLU A 357 -16.37 3.04 0.09
N TYR A 358 -17.05 3.55 1.13
CA TYR A 358 -16.50 4.60 2.00
C TYR A 358 -15.14 4.25 2.63
N ASP A 359 -14.94 2.98 3.01
CA ASP A 359 -13.69 2.50 3.63
C ASP A 359 -12.59 2.31 2.59
N MET A 360 -12.97 1.96 1.35
CA MET A 360 -12.04 1.68 0.25
C MET A 360 -11.64 2.94 -0.53
N GLU A 361 -12.51 3.95 -0.53
CA GLU A 361 -12.32 5.21 -1.25
C GLU A 361 -10.96 5.85 -0.98
N PRO A 362 -10.45 6.00 0.26
CA PRO A 362 -9.14 6.60 0.49
C PRO A 362 -8.00 5.90 -0.25
N SER A 363 -8.03 4.57 -0.28
CA SER A 363 -7.01 3.76 -0.96
C SER A 363 -7.16 3.85 -2.48
N ARG A 364 -8.40 3.83 -3.00
CA ARG A 364 -8.69 3.99 -4.44
C ARG A 364 -8.28 5.37 -4.95
N MET A 365 -8.64 6.44 -4.23
CA MET A 365 -8.32 7.82 -4.64
C MET A 365 -6.84 8.09 -4.56
N THR A 366 -6.15 7.56 -3.55
CA THR A 366 -4.68 7.65 -3.47
C THR A 366 -4.01 6.94 -4.63
N LEU A 367 -4.42 5.71 -4.97
CA LEU A 367 -3.91 4.99 -6.14
C LEU A 367 -4.16 5.80 -7.42
N HIS A 368 -5.32 6.43 -7.55
CA HIS A 368 -5.66 7.24 -8.71
C HIS A 368 -4.81 8.52 -8.79
N ARG A 369 -4.61 9.25 -7.69
CA ARG A 369 -3.90 10.54 -7.72
C ARG A 369 -2.38 10.39 -7.74
N PHE A 370 -1.83 9.44 -7.00
CA PHE A 370 -0.38 9.31 -6.76
C PHE A 370 0.21 8.00 -7.28
N GLY A 371 -0.62 7.00 -7.60
CA GLY A 371 -0.15 5.68 -8.01
C GLY A 371 0.33 4.83 -6.83
N ASN A 372 1.17 3.84 -7.13
CA ASN A 372 1.84 3.05 -6.11
C ASN A 372 3.19 3.69 -5.76
N THR A 373 3.23 4.46 -4.66
CA THR A 373 4.47 5.07 -4.11
C THR A 373 5.19 4.13 -3.13
N SER A 374 4.99 2.82 -3.29
CA SER A 374 5.59 1.74 -2.52
C SER A 374 5.47 1.95 -1.00
N CYS A 375 6.59 2.01 -0.27
CA CYS A 375 6.65 2.06 1.19
C CYS A 375 5.97 3.28 1.80
N SER A 376 5.76 4.35 1.03
CA SER A 376 5.14 5.58 1.50
C SER A 376 3.61 5.64 1.31
N SER A 377 3.01 4.76 0.50
CA SER A 377 1.60 4.87 0.08
C SER A 377 0.60 5.04 1.21
N LEU A 378 0.81 4.35 2.33
CA LEU A 378 -0.11 4.38 3.49
C LEU A 378 -0.28 5.79 4.06
N TRP A 379 0.76 6.62 3.97
CA TRP A 379 0.76 7.99 4.47
C TRP A 379 -0.01 8.94 3.54
N TYR A 380 -0.03 8.67 2.23
CA TYR A 380 -0.89 9.40 1.30
C TYR A 380 -2.37 9.05 1.51
N VAL A 381 -2.67 7.78 1.83
CA VAL A 381 -4.02 7.33 2.19
C VAL A 381 -4.50 8.00 3.47
N LEU A 382 -3.63 8.07 4.49
CA LEU A 382 -3.91 8.83 5.71
C LEU A 382 -4.18 10.30 5.40
N GLY A 383 -3.32 10.93 4.59
CA GLY A 383 -3.47 12.33 4.18
C GLY A 383 -4.78 12.61 3.44
N TYR A 384 -5.28 11.64 2.65
CA TYR A 384 -6.59 11.79 2.01
C TYR A 384 -7.71 11.86 3.03
N MET A 385 -7.70 10.99 4.03
CA MET A 385 -8.72 10.97 5.08
C MET A 385 -8.65 12.20 5.97
N GLU A 386 -7.44 12.69 6.22
CA GLU A 386 -7.17 13.93 6.94
C GLU A 386 -7.71 15.15 6.19
N ALA A 387 -7.39 15.27 4.90
CA ALA A 387 -7.89 16.33 4.03
C ALA A 387 -9.42 16.30 3.88
N LYS A 388 -10.03 15.11 3.97
CA LYS A 388 -11.49 14.93 4.01
C LYS A 388 -12.11 15.11 5.41
N LYS A 389 -11.31 15.47 6.41
CA LYS A 389 -11.71 15.69 7.81
C LYS A 389 -12.44 14.48 8.43
N ARG A 390 -12.06 13.27 8.00
CA ARG A 390 -12.68 12.01 8.45
C ARG A 390 -12.15 11.53 9.80
N LEU A 391 -10.95 11.96 10.19
CA LEU A 391 -10.24 11.44 11.36
C LEU A 391 -10.58 12.27 12.60
N LYS A 392 -11.36 11.69 13.51
CA LYS A 392 -11.81 12.35 14.74
C LYS A 392 -11.10 11.81 15.97
N ARG A 393 -10.97 12.64 17.01
CA ARG A 393 -10.34 12.25 18.27
C ARG A 393 -10.98 10.99 18.84
N GLY A 394 -10.17 10.00 19.14
CA GLY A 394 -10.59 8.70 19.68
C GLY A 394 -10.83 7.63 18.61
N ASP A 395 -10.83 7.99 17.32
CA ASP A 395 -10.95 7.01 16.25
C ASP A 395 -9.71 6.11 16.17
N SER A 396 -9.93 4.83 15.84
CA SER A 396 -8.88 3.87 15.52
C SER A 396 -8.67 3.80 14.00
N VAL A 397 -7.42 3.96 13.57
CA VAL A 397 -6.98 3.84 12.18
C VAL A 397 -6.12 2.59 12.03
N MET A 398 -6.54 1.65 11.21
CA MET A 398 -5.74 0.47 10.87
C MET A 398 -5.00 0.69 9.56
N MET A 399 -3.68 0.54 9.56
CA MET A 399 -2.85 0.52 8.35
C MET A 399 -2.43 -0.90 8.00
N VAL A 400 -2.46 -1.23 6.71
CA VAL A 400 -2.10 -2.54 6.18
C VAL A 400 -1.10 -2.41 5.03
N GLY A 401 0.15 -2.79 5.29
CA GLY A 401 1.23 -2.85 4.32
C GLY A 401 1.52 -4.26 3.87
N LEU A 402 1.69 -4.44 2.57
CA LEU A 402 2.08 -5.71 1.93
C LEU A 402 3.41 -5.51 1.21
N GLY A 403 4.36 -6.43 1.37
CA GLY A 403 5.70 -6.31 0.81
C GLY A 403 6.25 -7.64 0.30
N ALA A 404 7.33 -7.56 -0.49
CA ALA A 404 8.05 -8.74 -0.99
C ALA A 404 8.56 -9.63 0.16
N GLY A 405 8.59 -10.95 -0.05
CA GLY A 405 8.97 -11.91 0.98
C GLY A 405 8.09 -13.17 1.09
N PHE A 406 6.76 -13.16 1.21
CA PHE A 406 5.79 -12.09 1.25
C PHE A 406 5.48 -11.68 2.71
N LEU A 407 5.48 -10.38 2.95
CA LEU A 407 5.30 -9.79 4.28
C LEU A 407 3.96 -9.07 4.36
N CYS A 408 3.18 -9.33 5.42
CA CYS A 408 2.02 -8.54 5.79
C CYS A 408 2.27 -7.87 7.13
N ASN A 409 2.31 -6.54 7.14
CA ASN A 409 2.51 -5.75 8.34
C ASN A 409 1.29 -4.86 8.56
N THR A 410 0.81 -4.84 9.80
CA THR A 410 -0.33 -4.01 10.19
C THR A 410 0.04 -3.19 11.41
N CYS A 411 -0.50 -1.98 11.49
CA CYS A 411 -0.47 -1.19 12.71
C CYS A 411 -1.82 -0.52 12.96
N VAL A 412 -2.12 -0.28 14.22
CA VAL A 412 -3.33 0.42 14.65
C VAL A 412 -2.94 1.64 15.46
N TRP A 413 -3.52 2.76 15.07
CA TRP A 413 -3.32 4.06 15.67
C TRP A 413 -4.61 4.56 16.31
N THR A 414 -4.54 5.12 17.51
CA THR A 414 -5.61 5.96 18.06
C THR A 414 -5.35 7.42 17.66
N VAL A 415 -6.34 8.08 17.09
CA VAL A 415 -6.33 9.52 16.77
C VAL A 415 -6.43 10.33 18.07
N MET A 416 -5.46 11.21 18.31
CA MET A 416 -5.33 11.92 19.58
C MET A 416 -6.04 13.29 19.58
N ARG A 417 -6.28 13.85 18.40
CA ARG A 417 -7.01 15.10 18.13
C ARG A 417 -7.65 15.05 16.75
N ASP A 418 -8.67 15.88 16.51
CA ASP A 418 -9.27 16.01 15.18
C ASP A 418 -8.21 16.46 14.17
N LEU A 419 -8.12 15.74 13.05
CA LEU A 419 -7.12 16.00 12.01
C LEU A 419 -7.80 16.59 10.78
N GLU A 420 -7.28 17.73 10.32
CA GLU A 420 -7.83 18.52 9.21
C GLU A 420 -6.74 19.08 8.28
N ASP A 421 -5.48 18.65 8.43
CA ASP A 421 -4.41 19.08 7.53
C ASP A 421 -4.59 18.43 6.15
N GLU A 422 -4.53 19.25 5.11
CA GLU A 422 -4.71 18.77 3.75
C GLU A 422 -3.41 18.19 3.15
N ASN A 423 -2.24 18.49 3.71
CA ASN A 423 -0.93 17.95 3.30
C ASN A 423 -0.74 17.94 1.76
N VAL A 424 -0.29 16.83 1.17
CA VAL A 424 -0.14 16.64 -0.28
C VAL A 424 -1.42 16.74 -1.10
N TRP A 425 -2.59 16.79 -0.45
CA TRP A 425 -3.90 16.88 -1.09
C TRP A 425 -4.47 18.30 -1.14
N ALA A 426 -3.81 19.30 -0.55
CA ALA A 426 -4.33 20.66 -0.39
C ALA A 426 -4.88 21.30 -1.68
N ASP A 427 -4.21 21.10 -2.81
CA ASP A 427 -4.61 21.66 -4.10
C ASP A 427 -5.69 20.85 -4.84
N CYS A 428 -5.98 19.62 -4.41
CA CYS A 428 -6.77 18.70 -5.23
C CYS A 428 -7.88 17.95 -4.50
N VAL A 429 -7.91 17.93 -3.16
CA VAL A 429 -8.87 17.13 -2.38
C VAL A 429 -10.34 17.40 -2.75
N HIS A 430 -10.67 18.64 -3.11
CA HIS A 430 -12.03 19.05 -3.48
C HIS A 430 -12.52 18.44 -4.81
N ARG A 431 -11.60 17.96 -5.68
CA ARG A 431 -11.91 17.27 -6.94
C ARG A 431 -12.18 15.78 -6.78
N TYR A 432 -11.98 15.23 -5.58
CA TYR A 432 -12.11 13.81 -5.28
C TYR A 432 -13.36 13.50 -4.45
N PRO A 433 -14.03 12.35 -4.68
CA PRO A 433 -13.81 11.42 -5.79
C PRO A 433 -14.19 12.07 -7.13
N PRO A 434 -13.45 11.81 -8.22
CA PRO A 434 -13.84 12.33 -9.52
C PRO A 434 -15.21 11.76 -9.91
N PRO A 435 -16.07 12.52 -10.61
CA PRO A 435 -17.30 11.95 -11.16
C PRO A 435 -16.94 10.74 -12.03
N THR A 436 -17.82 9.75 -12.10
CA THR A 436 -17.71 8.55 -12.94
C THR A 436 -17.77 8.90 -14.44
N ALA A 437 -16.95 9.85 -14.88
CA ALA A 437 -16.74 10.18 -16.28
C ALA A 437 -15.85 9.09 -16.88
N GLY A 438 -16.18 8.70 -18.12
CA GLY A 438 -15.45 7.69 -18.87
C GLY A 438 -13.94 7.88 -18.75
N ASN A 439 -13.22 6.77 -18.68
CA ASN A 439 -11.77 6.77 -18.65
C ASN A 439 -11.30 7.47 -19.93
N ARG A 440 -10.98 8.77 -19.88
CA ARG A 440 -10.64 9.61 -21.05
C ARG A 440 -9.50 8.97 -21.86
N THR A 441 -8.62 8.29 -21.15
CA THR A 441 -7.55 7.45 -21.68
C THR A 441 -8.06 6.24 -22.46
N GLY A 442 -9.12 5.57 -21.99
CA GLY A 442 -9.83 4.52 -22.72
C GLY A 442 -10.55 5.03 -23.97
N GLU A 443 -10.96 6.30 -24.03
CA GLU A 443 -11.52 6.93 -25.24
C GLU A 443 -10.42 7.22 -26.28
N ILE A 444 -9.27 7.76 -25.84
CA ILE A 444 -8.11 8.06 -26.71
C ILE A 444 -7.45 6.76 -27.20
N LEU A 445 -7.37 5.74 -26.35
CA LEU A 445 -6.70 4.46 -26.63
C LEU A 445 -7.69 3.32 -26.93
N GLY A 446 -8.95 3.64 -27.23
CA GLY A 446 -10.02 2.68 -27.48
C GLY A 446 -9.70 1.70 -28.61
N TRP A 447 -8.96 2.16 -29.62
CA TRP A 447 -8.49 1.35 -30.76
C TRP A 447 -7.66 0.13 -30.34
N ILE A 448 -7.03 0.15 -29.16
CA ILE A 448 -6.23 -0.96 -28.66
C ILE A 448 -7.11 -2.17 -28.32
N PHE A 449 -8.38 -1.95 -28.00
CA PHE A 449 -9.36 -3.00 -27.71
C PHE A 449 -10.01 -3.59 -28.96
N ASP A 450 -9.69 -3.09 -30.15
CA ASP A 450 -10.27 -3.60 -31.39
C ASP A 450 -9.53 -4.85 -31.89
N ASP A 451 -10.24 -5.98 -31.91
CA ASP A 451 -9.69 -7.29 -32.30
C ASP A 451 -9.31 -7.33 -33.79
N CYS A 452 -9.86 -6.41 -34.59
CA CYS A 452 -9.54 -6.28 -36.02
C CYS A 452 -8.15 -5.69 -36.33
N MET A 453 -7.32 -5.44 -35.31
CA MET A 453 -5.92 -5.00 -35.51
C MET A 453 -4.91 -6.10 -35.16
N SER A 454 -5.37 -7.32 -34.84
CA SER A 454 -4.53 -8.47 -34.47
C SER A 454 -3.72 -9.06 -35.64
N PHE A 455 -4.08 -8.71 -36.89
CA PHE A 455 -3.46 -9.20 -38.12
C PHE A 455 -2.37 -8.26 -38.69
N ILE A 456 -2.07 -7.15 -38.01
CA ILE A 456 -1.13 -6.15 -38.49
C ILE A 456 0.22 -6.33 -37.79
N ASN A 457 1.27 -6.52 -38.58
CA ASN A 457 2.65 -6.65 -38.10
C ASN A 457 3.23 -5.26 -37.72
N PHE A 458 3.92 -5.16 -36.59
CA PHE A 458 4.52 -3.91 -36.08
C PHE A 458 5.58 -3.30 -36.99
N LYS A 459 6.17 -4.13 -37.88
CA LYS A 459 7.13 -3.67 -38.91
C LYS A 459 6.43 -3.03 -40.11
N ASP A 460 5.18 -3.40 -40.38
CA ASP A 460 4.42 -2.94 -41.55
C ASP A 460 3.51 -1.75 -41.23
N TYR A 461 3.20 -1.53 -39.95
CA TYR A 461 2.40 -0.40 -39.45
C TYR A 461 3.30 0.60 -38.75
N ASP A 462 4.01 1.36 -39.57
CA ASP A 462 5.10 2.25 -39.21
C ASP A 462 4.87 2.97 -37.86
N ARG A 463 5.88 2.95 -36.98
CA ARG A 463 5.82 3.61 -35.65
C ARG A 463 5.43 5.09 -35.75
N ALA A 464 5.67 5.71 -36.91
CA ALA A 464 5.26 7.06 -37.26
C ALA A 464 3.74 7.24 -37.43
N VAL A 465 2.99 6.22 -37.88
CA VAL A 465 1.52 6.27 -38.09
C VAL A 465 0.76 6.21 -36.75
N LEU A 466 1.28 5.45 -35.79
CA LEU A 466 0.84 5.53 -34.39
C LEU A 466 1.07 6.95 -33.85
N PHE A 467 2.27 7.50 -34.08
CA PHE A 467 2.63 8.85 -33.65
C PHE A 467 1.77 9.96 -34.27
N SER A 468 1.40 9.83 -35.55
CA SER A 468 0.53 10.80 -36.23
C SER A 468 -0.92 10.72 -35.77
N ARG A 469 -1.45 9.52 -35.46
CA ARG A 469 -2.78 9.38 -34.83
C ARG A 469 -2.82 9.93 -33.40
N PHE A 470 -1.74 9.76 -32.61
CA PHE A 470 -1.62 10.40 -31.30
C PHE A 470 -1.58 11.93 -31.41
N LYS A 471 -0.83 12.49 -32.38
CA LYS A 471 -0.81 13.94 -32.64
C LYS A 471 -2.16 14.49 -33.11
N LEU A 472 -2.89 13.77 -33.96
CA LEU A 472 -4.20 14.17 -34.46
C LEU A 472 -5.28 14.21 -33.37
N GLN A 473 -5.15 13.42 -32.30
CA GLN A 473 -6.10 13.45 -31.18
C GLN A 473 -5.71 14.45 -30.07
N GLU A 474 -4.44 14.87 -29.98
CA GLU A 474 -3.99 15.90 -29.02
C GLU A 474 -4.09 17.34 -29.56
N GLY A 475 -4.42 17.57 -30.84
CA GLY A 475 -4.46 18.91 -31.43
C GLY A 475 -5.62 19.19 -32.38
N GLU A 476 -6.62 19.94 -31.91
CA GLU A 476 -7.22 21.08 -32.63
C GLU A 476 -8.15 21.92 -31.72
N ARG A 477 -7.56 22.89 -31.01
CA ARG A 477 -8.15 24.23 -30.87
C ARG A 477 -7.24 25.19 -31.61
N VAL A 478 -7.39 25.28 -32.93
CA VAL A 478 -6.90 26.42 -33.71
C VAL A 478 -8.01 26.81 -34.66
N ASN A 479 -8.43 28.07 -34.54
CA ASN A 479 -9.51 28.68 -35.32
C ASN A 479 -9.17 28.73 -36.82
N GLY A 480 -10.17 28.36 -37.63
CA GLY A 480 -10.56 29.07 -38.85
C GLY A 480 -9.78 28.81 -40.14
N MET A 481 -10.35 27.98 -41.03
CA MET A 481 -10.66 28.39 -42.41
C MET A 481 -11.55 27.36 -43.12
N HIS A 482 -12.52 27.88 -43.87
CA HIS A 482 -13.54 27.15 -44.64
C HIS A 482 -12.97 26.21 -45.71
N GLY A 483 -13.59 25.04 -45.86
CA GLY A 483 -13.45 24.20 -47.05
C GLY A 483 -14.48 23.06 -47.08
N ARG A 484 -15.56 23.23 -47.84
CA ARG A 484 -16.58 22.20 -48.16
C ARG A 484 -15.95 21.05 -48.95
N VAL A 485 -16.21 19.80 -48.57
CA VAL A 485 -16.33 18.67 -49.51
C VAL A 485 -17.46 17.74 -49.06
N THR A 486 -18.33 17.43 -50.02
CA THR A 486 -19.54 16.60 -49.99
C THR A 486 -19.26 15.13 -50.31
N GLY A 487 -20.14 14.22 -49.84
CA GLY A 487 -20.30 12.83 -50.33
C GLY A 487 -20.16 11.79 -49.21
N SER A 488 -21.24 11.26 -48.62
CA SER A 488 -22.21 10.26 -49.12
C SER A 488 -21.95 8.87 -48.50
N SER A 489 -22.86 8.49 -47.60
CA SER A 489 -23.40 7.16 -47.29
C SER A 489 -22.51 5.91 -47.46
N LEU A 490 -22.39 5.13 -46.38
CA LEU A 490 -22.78 3.71 -46.33
C LEU A 490 -22.57 3.14 -44.92
N SER A 491 -23.67 2.91 -44.21
CA SER A 491 -23.79 1.96 -43.10
C SER A 491 -23.86 0.53 -43.64
N PRO A 492 -23.45 -0.48 -42.84
CA PRO A 492 -24.45 -1.47 -42.48
C PRO A 492 -24.41 -1.85 -41.00
N PHE A 493 -25.62 -1.95 -40.44
CA PHE A 493 -25.93 -2.69 -39.23
C PHE A 493 -25.50 -4.15 -39.38
N VAL A 494 -24.72 -4.68 -38.43
CA VAL A 494 -24.66 -6.12 -38.16
C VAL A 494 -24.84 -6.33 -36.66
N ASN A 495 -25.94 -6.98 -36.34
CA ASN A 495 -26.42 -7.30 -35.01
C ASN A 495 -25.82 -8.68 -34.63
N VAL A 496 -24.82 -8.73 -33.75
CA VAL A 496 -24.30 -10.00 -33.21
C VAL A 496 -24.41 -10.00 -31.69
N ARG A 497 -25.30 -10.88 -31.23
CA ARG A 497 -25.53 -11.31 -29.85
C ARG A 497 -24.21 -11.67 -29.15
N GLN A 498 -23.84 -10.89 -28.13
CA GLN A 498 -22.69 -11.17 -27.27
C GLN A 498 -23.09 -12.19 -26.19
N GLN A 499 -22.70 -13.45 -26.33
CA GLN A 499 -22.78 -14.43 -25.25
C GLN A 499 -21.72 -14.10 -24.20
N ARG A 500 -22.17 -13.67 -23.01
CA ARG A 500 -21.33 -13.51 -21.82
C ARG A 500 -20.99 -14.88 -21.24
N GLY A 501 -19.79 -15.38 -21.51
CA GLY A 501 -19.18 -16.46 -20.74
C GLY A 501 -18.68 -15.93 -19.40
N VAL A 502 -19.46 -16.13 -18.34
CA VAL A 502 -19.04 -15.88 -16.96
C VAL A 502 -18.22 -17.08 -16.51
N GLY A 503 -16.90 -16.93 -16.47
CA GLY A 503 -16.01 -17.86 -15.78
C GLY A 503 -16.15 -17.67 -14.28
N THR A 504 -16.88 -18.57 -13.63
CA THR A 504 -16.97 -18.70 -12.17
C THR A 504 -15.62 -19.11 -11.59
N VAL A 505 -15.00 -18.21 -10.82
CA VAL A 505 -13.90 -18.54 -9.91
C VAL A 505 -14.54 -19.12 -8.64
N GLU A 506 -14.46 -20.44 -8.45
CA GLU A 506 -14.95 -21.09 -7.24
C GLU A 506 -14.17 -20.65 -6.00
N GLY A 507 -14.92 -20.34 -4.95
CA GLY A 507 -14.45 -19.66 -3.75
C GLY A 507 -13.66 -20.53 -2.79
N THR A 508 -12.47 -20.04 -2.43
CA THR A 508 -11.64 -20.51 -1.30
C THR A 508 -12.10 -19.96 0.06
N GLY A 509 -13.13 -19.10 0.11
CA GLY A 509 -13.58 -18.41 1.33
C GLY A 509 -14.23 -19.27 2.41
N THR A 510 -14.54 -20.55 2.15
CA THR A 510 -15.30 -21.42 3.08
C THR A 510 -14.44 -22.15 4.12
N LYS A 511 -13.10 -22.16 4.00
CA LYS A 511 -12.18 -22.70 5.02
C LYS A 511 -11.82 -21.71 6.14
N MET A 512 -12.11 -20.42 5.93
CA MET A 512 -11.67 -19.31 6.79
C MET A 512 -12.26 -19.37 8.22
N GLY A 513 -13.52 -19.77 8.36
CA GLY A 513 -14.19 -19.82 9.66
C GLY A 513 -13.71 -20.95 10.57
N SER A 514 -13.29 -22.10 10.03
CA SER A 514 -12.92 -23.24 10.88
C SER A 514 -11.57 -23.08 11.57
N GLU A 515 -10.61 -22.46 10.90
CA GLU A 515 -9.24 -22.26 11.42
C GLU A 515 -9.15 -21.09 12.40
N VAL A 516 -9.88 -19.99 12.15
CA VAL A 516 -9.97 -18.86 13.09
C VAL A 516 -10.57 -19.31 14.41
N LEU A 517 -11.59 -20.19 14.38
CA LEU A 517 -12.19 -20.74 15.60
C LEU A 517 -11.27 -21.68 16.37
N CYS A 518 -10.45 -22.48 15.69
CA CYS A 518 -9.49 -23.36 16.35
C CYS A 518 -8.40 -22.55 17.07
N SER A 519 -7.93 -21.47 16.45
CA SER A 519 -6.96 -20.55 17.05
C SER A 519 -7.56 -19.65 18.13
N MET A 520 -8.84 -19.24 18.04
CA MET A 520 -9.54 -18.52 19.12
C MET A 520 -9.82 -19.43 20.32
N SER A 521 -10.17 -20.70 20.10
CA SER A 521 -10.26 -21.69 21.18
C SER A 521 -8.89 -21.94 21.82
N LEU A 522 -7.82 -22.01 21.03
CA LEU A 522 -6.44 -22.11 21.54
C LEU A 522 -5.99 -20.85 22.27
N ALA A 523 -6.29 -19.64 21.79
CA ALA A 523 -5.95 -18.39 22.46
C ALA A 523 -6.75 -18.18 23.76
N LEU A 524 -8.02 -18.62 23.81
CA LEU A 524 -8.82 -18.64 25.02
C LEU A 524 -8.36 -19.74 26.01
N LEU A 525 -7.84 -20.87 25.50
CA LEU A 525 -7.20 -21.92 26.30
C LEU A 525 -5.82 -21.49 26.81
N GLU A 526 -4.99 -20.80 26.02
CA GLU A 526 -3.71 -20.24 26.46
C GLU A 526 -3.90 -19.11 27.49
N MET A 527 -5.02 -18.36 27.39
CA MET A 527 -5.45 -17.43 28.44
C MET A 527 -5.96 -18.13 29.72
N GLY A 528 -6.20 -19.45 29.69
CA GLY A 528 -6.70 -20.25 30.82
C GLY A 528 -5.78 -21.38 31.30
N VAL A 529 -4.71 -21.75 30.57
CA VAL A 529 -3.94 -23.00 30.80
C VAL A 529 -2.41 -22.78 30.91
N GLU A 530 -1.88 -21.54 30.92
CA GLU A 530 -0.51 -21.28 31.44
C GLU A 530 -0.44 -21.40 32.99
N GLY A 531 -1.12 -22.41 33.54
CA GLY A 531 -1.25 -22.73 34.96
C GLY A 531 -1.02 -24.20 35.26
N SER A 532 -0.20 -24.93 34.49
CA SER A 532 0.41 -26.19 34.93
C SER A 532 1.49 -26.65 33.95
N GLY A 533 2.74 -26.30 34.24
CA GLY A 533 3.88 -26.69 33.41
C GLY A 533 5.20 -26.48 34.14
N MET A 534 5.27 -26.94 35.39
CA MET A 534 6.53 -27.01 36.14
C MET A 534 7.34 -28.20 35.63
N ARG A 535 8.60 -27.94 35.27
CA ARG A 535 9.61 -28.90 34.84
C ARG A 535 9.73 -30.07 35.83
N LYS A 536 9.98 -31.27 35.29
CA LYS A 536 10.96 -32.19 35.86
C LYS A 536 12.21 -32.12 35.00
#